data_AF-A0A4U9WD92-F1
#
_entry.id   AF-A0A4U9WD92-F1
#
_cell.length_a   1.000
_cell.length_b   1.000
_cell.length_c   1.000
_cell.angle_alpha   90.00
_cell.angle_beta   90.00
_cell.angle_gamma   90.00
#
_symmetry.space_group_name_H-M   'P 1'
#
loop_
_entity.id
_entity.type
_entity.pdbx_description
1 polymer ?
#
loop_
_entity_poly.entity_id
_entity_poly.type
_entity_poly.pdbx_seq_one_letter_code
_entity_poly.pdbx_strand_id
1 'polypeptide(L)'
;MDLQALQAVLPELRDRANLVAISPQLPVNGQQMQQAHGLTFPLLTDSGNSLAAQFGLRFALADDLVELYTNSLGIDLTKLNDESGWTLPMPARFVIAPGGDIIYAEVNRIIPNVRIRGRWFHC
;
A
#
# COMPACT_ATOMS: atom_id res chain seq x y z
N MET A 1 -5.39 6.54 4.47
CA MET A 1 -4.05 6.98 4.89
C MET A 1 -3.62 8.05 3.91
N ASP A 2 -3.11 9.17 4.40
CA ASP A 2 -2.77 10.32 3.56
C ASP A 2 -1.25 10.37 3.32
N LEU A 3 -0.83 10.23 2.05
CA LEU A 3 0.58 10.25 1.65
C LEU A 3 1.20 11.64 1.77
N GLN A 4 0.41 12.70 1.62
CA GLN A 4 0.89 14.07 1.77
C GLN A 4 1.17 14.40 3.23
N ALA A 5 0.34 13.88 4.14
CA ALA A 5 0.60 13.97 5.57
C ALA A 5 1.92 13.25 5.96
N LEU A 6 2.19 12.08 5.36
CA LEU A 6 3.47 11.39 5.54
C LEU A 6 4.66 12.16 4.96
N GLN A 7 4.49 12.79 3.79
CA GLN A 7 5.50 13.64 3.19
C GLN A 7 5.82 14.86 4.08
N ALA A 8 4.83 15.45 4.75
CA ALA A 8 5.01 16.58 5.64
C ALA A 8 5.88 16.25 6.87
N VAL A 9 5.74 15.04 7.42
CA VAL A 9 6.53 14.58 8.59
C VAL A 9 7.85 13.92 8.21
N LEU A 10 8.11 13.66 6.93
CA LEU A 10 9.33 13.02 6.46
C LEU A 10 10.62 13.67 6.99
N PRO A 11 10.76 15.02 7.05
CA PRO A 11 11.96 15.65 7.59
C PRO A 11 12.28 15.24 9.04
N GLU A 12 11.25 15.00 9.87
CA GLU A 12 11.42 14.59 11.27
C GLU A 12 11.85 13.12 11.40
N LEU A 13 11.57 12.31 10.37
CA LEU A 13 11.89 10.88 10.33
C LEU A 13 13.28 10.59 9.77
N ARG A 14 13.84 11.45 8.90
CA ARG A 14 15.05 11.17 8.09
C ARG A 14 16.26 10.70 8.90
N ASP A 15 16.46 11.21 10.12
CA ASP A 15 17.59 10.83 10.98
C ASP A 15 17.33 9.57 11.82
N ARG A 16 16.10 9.04 11.78
CA ARG A 16 15.62 7.97 12.67
C ARG A 16 15.13 6.73 11.92
N ALA A 17 14.57 6.92 10.73
CA ALA A 17 13.95 5.88 9.93
C ALA A 17 13.89 6.26 8.46
N ASN A 18 13.82 5.22 7.61
CA ASN A 18 13.42 5.38 6.22
C ASN A 18 11.91 5.22 6.12
N LEU A 19 11.27 6.10 5.36
CA LEU A 19 9.87 5.97 4.98
C LEU A 19 9.81 5.40 3.56
N VAL A 20 8.99 4.38 3.36
CA VAL A 20 8.70 3.78 2.05
C VAL A 20 7.20 3.50 1.99
N ALA A 21 6.59 3.76 0.85
CA ALA A 21 5.24 3.30 0.54
C ALA A 21 5.32 2.10 -0.41
N ILE A 22 4.40 1.15 -0.25
CA ILE A 22 4.31 -0.04 -1.10
C ILE A 22 2.87 -0.14 -1.59
N SER A 23 2.69 -0.36 -2.89
CA SER A 23 1.38 -0.49 -3.52
C SER A 23 1.42 -1.48 -4.67
N PRO A 24 0.29 -2.08 -5.08
CA PRO A 24 0.26 -2.95 -6.26
C PRO A 24 0.38 -2.17 -7.57
N GLN A 25 0.49 -0.84 -7.54
CA GLN A 25 0.50 -0.01 -8.75
C GLN A 25 1.67 -0.35 -9.66
N LEU A 26 1.42 -0.35 -10.97
CA LEU A 26 2.49 -0.41 -11.96
C LEU A 26 3.49 0.73 -11.72
N PRO A 27 4.80 0.50 -11.95
CA PRO A 27 5.83 1.51 -11.70
C PRO A 27 5.54 2.87 -12.34
N VAL A 28 5.00 2.88 -13.57
CA VAL A 28 4.63 4.11 -14.28
C VAL A 28 3.55 4.92 -13.56
N ASN A 29 2.52 4.24 -13.03
CA ASN A 29 1.43 4.88 -12.31
C ASN A 29 1.90 5.38 -10.93
N GLY A 30 2.77 4.60 -10.27
CA GLY A 30 3.43 5.02 -9.04
C GLY A 30 4.27 6.28 -9.22
N GLN A 31 5.06 6.36 -10.28
CA GLN A 31 5.86 7.55 -10.62
C GLN A 31 4.99 8.78 -10.87
N GLN A 32 3.89 8.64 -11.62
CA GLN A 32 2.93 9.72 -11.84
C GLN A 32 2.32 10.21 -10.53
N MET A 33 1.95 9.28 -9.63
CA MET A 33 1.41 9.62 -8.32
C MET A 33 2.44 10.35 -7.44
N GLN A 34 3.69 9.89 -7.41
CA GLN A 34 4.77 10.60 -6.71
C GLN A 34 4.94 12.04 -7.22
N GLN A 35 4.94 12.23 -8.54
CA GLN A 35 5.07 13.56 -9.15
C GLN A 35 3.86 14.45 -8.84
N ALA A 36 2.65 13.92 -8.99
CA ALA A 36 1.40 14.67 -8.77
C ALA A 36 1.24 15.15 -7.32
N HIS A 37 1.75 14.37 -6.35
CA HIS A 37 1.63 14.68 -4.92
C HIS A 37 2.91 15.22 -4.29
N GLY A 38 3.98 15.43 -5.06
CA GLY A 38 5.27 15.93 -4.57
C GLY A 38 5.93 14.99 -3.55
N LEU A 39 5.76 13.67 -3.72
CA LEU A 39 6.32 12.67 -2.81
C LEU A 39 7.80 12.45 -3.11
N THR A 40 8.62 12.46 -2.06
CA THR A 40 10.07 12.30 -2.12
C THR A 40 10.57 11.01 -1.47
N PHE A 41 9.71 10.32 -0.73
CA PHE A 41 10.00 8.97 -0.26
C PHE A 41 9.75 7.94 -1.37
N PRO A 42 10.47 6.81 -1.38
CA PRO A 42 10.27 5.75 -2.36
C PRO A 42 8.86 5.17 -2.31
N LEU A 43 8.29 4.95 -3.50
CA LEU A 43 7.08 4.17 -3.70
C LEU A 43 7.44 2.91 -4.49
N LEU A 44 7.29 1.75 -3.86
CA LEU A 44 7.63 0.45 -4.43
C LEU A 44 6.37 -0.27 -4.93
N THR A 45 6.55 -1.12 -5.94
CA THR A 45 5.51 -2.00 -6.46
C THR A 45 5.50 -3.33 -5.71
N ASP A 46 4.34 -3.73 -5.19
CA ASP A 46 4.04 -5.08 -4.71
C ASP A 46 3.37 -5.88 -5.84
N SER A 47 4.18 -6.47 -6.69
CA SER A 47 3.72 -7.26 -7.84
C SER A 47 2.76 -8.38 -7.40
N GLY A 48 1.61 -8.46 -8.07
CA GLY A 48 0.54 -9.40 -7.76
C GLY A 48 -0.10 -9.22 -6.38
N ASN A 49 0.18 -8.10 -5.71
CA ASN A 49 -0.28 -7.80 -4.35
C ASN A 49 0.11 -8.92 -3.35
N SER A 50 1.31 -9.47 -3.56
CA SER A 50 1.81 -10.68 -2.91
C SER A 50 2.28 -10.43 -1.49
N LEU A 51 2.92 -9.29 -1.22
CA LEU A 51 3.28 -8.85 0.11
C LEU A 51 2.03 -8.56 0.92
N ALA A 52 1.06 -7.83 0.35
CA ALA A 52 -0.21 -7.59 1.02
C ALA A 52 -0.92 -8.91 1.37
N ALA A 53 -0.90 -9.91 0.48
CA ALA A 53 -1.47 -11.23 0.75
C ALA A 53 -0.79 -11.95 1.93
N GLN A 54 0.55 -11.92 2.00
CA GLN A 54 1.32 -12.50 3.11
C GLN A 54 0.96 -11.88 4.46
N PHE A 55 0.59 -10.60 4.48
CA PHE A 55 0.20 -9.88 5.68
C PHE A 55 -1.30 -9.95 5.97
N GLY A 56 -2.07 -10.71 5.18
CA GLY A 56 -3.53 -10.80 5.31
C GLY A 56 -4.25 -9.48 4.99
N LEU A 57 -3.63 -8.64 4.16
CA LEU A 57 -4.13 -7.33 3.76
C LEU A 57 -4.75 -7.31 2.36
N ARG A 58 -4.61 -8.37 1.55
CA ARG A 58 -5.21 -8.44 0.22
C ARG A 58 -6.67 -8.87 0.29
N PHE A 59 -7.56 -8.08 -0.31
CA PHE A 59 -8.99 -8.38 -0.38
C PHE A 59 -9.50 -8.30 -1.81
N ALA A 60 -10.29 -9.28 -2.21
CA ALA A 60 -11.05 -9.22 -3.45
C ALA A 60 -12.23 -8.26 -3.28
N LEU A 61 -12.45 -7.43 -4.29
CA LEU A 61 -13.65 -6.60 -4.36
C LEU A 61 -14.84 -7.46 -4.74
N ALA A 62 -15.99 -7.18 -4.11
CA ALA A 62 -17.26 -7.75 -4.53
C ALA A 62 -17.69 -7.13 -5.88
N ASP A 63 -18.53 -7.84 -6.64
CA ASP A 63 -18.90 -7.45 -8.01
C ASP A 63 -19.54 -6.05 -8.08
N ASP A 64 -20.32 -5.68 -7.07
CA ASP A 64 -20.92 -4.35 -6.94
C ASP A 64 -19.87 -3.23 -6.82
N LEU A 65 -18.79 -3.48 -6.09
CA LEU A 65 -17.65 -2.57 -6.00
C LEU A 65 -16.85 -2.55 -7.31
N VAL A 66 -16.71 -3.67 -8.01
CA VAL A 66 -16.06 -3.69 -9.33
C VAL A 66 -16.84 -2.83 -10.32
N GLU A 67 -18.17 -2.97 -10.35
CA GLU A 67 -19.05 -2.12 -11.17
C GLU A 67 -18.96 -0.65 -10.79
N LEU A 68 -18.91 -0.31 -9.49
CA LEU A 68 -18.72 1.06 -9.04
C LEU A 68 -17.41 1.65 -9.56
N TYR A 69 -16.30 0.92 -9.39
CA TYR A 69 -14.97 1.36 -9.83
C TYR A 69 -14.93 1.58 -11.34
N THR A 70 -15.40 0.60 -12.11
CA THR A 70 -15.37 0.65 -13.58
C THR A 70 -16.35 1.66 -14.17
N ASN A 71 -17.63 1.60 -13.77
CA ASN A 71 -18.70 2.32 -14.45
C ASN A 71 -18.96 3.71 -13.87
N SER A 72 -18.77 3.89 -12.56
CA SER A 72 -19.05 5.18 -11.90
C SER A 72 -17.80 6.03 -11.72
N LEU A 73 -16.67 5.39 -11.37
CA LEU A 73 -15.41 6.10 -11.13
C LEU A 73 -14.47 6.11 -12.34
N GLY A 74 -14.72 5.25 -13.34
CA GLY A 74 -13.84 5.12 -14.51
C GLY A 74 -12.45 4.55 -14.17
N ILE A 75 -12.35 3.82 -13.06
CA ILE A 75 -11.10 3.25 -12.53
C ILE A 75 -11.03 1.77 -12.90
N ASP A 76 -10.06 1.42 -13.72
CA ASP A 76 -9.75 0.04 -14.07
C ASP A 76 -8.51 -0.43 -13.30
N LEU A 77 -8.73 -1.15 -12.19
CA LEU A 77 -7.64 -1.61 -11.33
C LEU A 77 -6.67 -2.54 -12.07
N THR A 78 -7.15 -3.30 -13.04
CA THR A 78 -6.31 -4.24 -13.82
C THR A 78 -5.33 -3.52 -14.75
N LYS A 79 -5.58 -2.24 -15.06
CA LYS A 79 -4.66 -1.37 -15.80
C LYS A 79 -3.77 -0.53 -14.90
N LEU A 80 -4.21 -0.29 -13.67
CA LEU A 80 -3.48 0.54 -12.71
C LEU A 80 -2.43 -0.27 -11.94
N ASN A 81 -2.74 -1.53 -11.66
CA ASN A 81 -1.96 -2.40 -10.81
C ASN A 81 -1.23 -3.48 -11.61
N ASP A 82 -0.10 -3.92 -11.07
CA ASP A 82 0.64 -5.10 -11.52
C ASP A 82 -0.04 -6.39 -11.03
N GLU A 83 -1.35 -6.48 -11.26
CA GLU A 83 -2.20 -7.60 -10.88
C GLU A 83 -3.41 -7.66 -11.83
N SER A 84 -3.70 -8.84 -12.38
CA SER A 84 -4.85 -9.06 -13.26
C SER A 84 -6.19 -9.22 -12.54
N GLY A 85 -6.16 -9.25 -11.20
CA GLY A 85 -7.33 -9.45 -10.35
C GLY A 85 -7.93 -8.15 -9.83
N TRP A 86 -9.20 -8.22 -9.42
CA TRP A 86 -9.90 -7.14 -8.72
C TRP A 86 -9.63 -7.23 -7.22
N THR A 87 -8.38 -7.01 -6.82
CA THR A 87 -8.00 -6.96 -5.41
C THR A 87 -7.35 -5.63 -5.02
N LEU A 88 -7.51 -5.27 -3.74
CA LEU A 88 -6.88 -4.10 -3.15
C LEU A 88 -6.22 -4.48 -1.82
N PRO A 89 -5.05 -3.88 -1.50
CA PRO A 89 -4.52 -3.94 -0.16
C PRO A 89 -5.35 -3.05 0.76
N MET A 90 -5.74 -3.59 1.92
CA MET A 90 -6.23 -2.76 3.01
C MET A 90 -5.08 -1.84 3.48
N PRO A 91 -5.31 -0.51 3.59
CA PRO A 91 -4.26 0.41 4.02
C PRO A 91 -3.72 0.02 5.40
N ALA A 92 -2.41 -0.08 5.50
CA ALA A 92 -1.73 -0.44 6.73
C ALA A 92 -0.42 0.35 6.88
N ARG A 93 0.04 0.49 8.11
CA ARG A 93 1.29 1.13 8.49
C ARG A 93 2.08 0.23 9.42
N PHE A 94 3.37 0.16 9.18
CA PHE A 94 4.30 -0.65 9.95
C PHE A 94 5.50 0.17 10.38
N VAL A 95 6.05 -0.16 11.55
CA VAL A 95 7.41 0.22 11.94
C VAL A 95 8.22 -1.06 12.08
N ILE A 96 9.32 -1.12 11.35
CA ILE A 96 10.20 -2.28 11.26
C ILE A 96 11.51 -1.93 11.94
N ALA A 97 11.93 -2.72 12.92
CA ALA A 97 13.23 -2.57 13.54
C ALA A 97 14.36 -3.00 12.58
N PRO A 98 15.62 -2.58 12.78
CA PRO A 98 16.74 -2.96 11.92
C PRO A 98 16.93 -4.48 11.73
N GLY A 99 16.50 -5.29 12.69
CA GLY A 99 16.52 -6.77 12.60
C GLY A 99 15.38 -7.39 11.78
N GLY A 100 14.51 -6.57 11.18
CA GLY A 100 13.34 -7.03 10.40
C GLY A 100 12.10 -7.30 11.23
N ASP A 101 12.15 -7.14 12.56
CA ASP A 101 10.99 -7.36 13.41
C ASP A 101 9.99 -6.21 13.31
N ILE A 102 8.70 -6.54 13.17
CA ILE A 102 7.61 -5.56 13.18
C ILE A 102 7.35 -5.15 14.63
N ILE A 103 7.72 -3.92 14.99
CA ILE A 103 7.55 -3.38 16.34
C ILE A 103 6.29 -2.55 16.51
N TYR A 104 5.66 -2.16 15.39
CA TYR A 104 4.35 -1.52 15.37
C TYR A 104 3.61 -1.90 14.09
N ALA A 105 2.31 -2.14 14.22
CA ALA A 105 1.42 -2.39 13.09
C ALA A 105 0.06 -1.72 13.34
N GLU A 106 -0.41 -1.00 12.34
CA GLU A 106 -1.72 -0.40 12.29
C GLU A 106 -2.39 -0.76 10.97
N VAL A 107 -3.67 -1.09 11.03
CA VAL A 107 -4.46 -1.45 9.87
C VAL A 107 -5.72 -0.60 9.89
N ASN A 108 -5.99 0.10 8.78
CA ASN A 108 -7.20 0.88 8.65
C ASN A 108 -8.40 -0.07 8.48
N ARG A 109 -9.06 -0.40 9.59
CA ARG A 109 -10.19 -1.34 9.62
C ARG A 109 -11.45 -0.69 9.09
N ILE A 110 -11.59 -0.64 7.76
CA ILE A 110 -12.89 -0.42 7.11
C ILE A 110 -13.61 -1.76 6.88
N ILE A 111 -12.90 -2.91 6.99
CA ILE A 111 -13.47 -4.27 6.91
C ILE A 111 -13.01 -5.11 8.11
N PRO A 112 -13.88 -5.91 8.78
CA PRO A 112 -13.56 -6.52 10.07
C PRO A 112 -12.65 -7.76 9.95
N ASN A 113 -11.77 -7.90 10.96
CA ASN A 113 -10.95 -9.08 11.33
C ASN A 113 -9.62 -9.34 10.56
N VAL A 114 -8.68 -8.38 10.59
CA VAL A 114 -7.25 -8.67 10.34
C VAL A 114 -6.45 -8.69 11.64
N ARG A 115 -5.68 -9.77 11.82
CA ARG A 115 -4.72 -9.96 12.91
C ARG A 115 -3.33 -10.10 12.27
N ILE A 116 -2.55 -9.03 12.30
CA ILE A 116 -1.18 -9.09 11.78
C ILE A 116 -0.27 -9.73 12.83
N ARG A 117 0.41 -10.81 12.44
CA ARG A 117 1.60 -11.35 13.13
C ARG A 117 2.62 -11.73 12.06
N GLY A 118 3.85 -11.20 12.12
CA GLY A 118 4.88 -11.52 11.13
C GLY A 118 6.23 -10.84 11.38
N ARG A 119 7.25 -11.30 10.66
CA ARG A 119 8.56 -10.66 10.51
C ARG A 119 8.62 -10.06 9.11
N TRP A 120 9.25 -8.89 8.93
CA TRP A 120 9.46 -8.33 7.60
C TRP A 120 10.51 -9.16 6.87
N PHE A 121 10.22 -9.57 5.63
CA PHE A 121 11.14 -10.33 4.80
C PHE A 121 11.95 -9.37 3.93
N HIS A 122 13.27 -9.58 3.83
CA HIS A 122 14.09 -8.89 2.83
C HIS A 122 13.72 -9.43 1.44
N CYS A 123 13.38 -8.53 0.51
CA CYS A 123 13.34 -8.80 -0.92
C CYS A 123 14.71 -8.54 -1.54
#